data_AF-A0A7Y5DUF3-F1
#
_entry.id   AF-A0A7Y5DUF3-F1
#
_cell.length_a   1.000
_cell.length_b   1.000
_cell.length_c   1.000
_cell.angle_alpha   90.00
_cell.angle_beta   90.00
_cell.angle_gamma   90.00
#
_symmetry.space_group_name_H-M   'P 1'
#
loop_
_entity.id
_entity.type
_entity.pdbx_description
1 polymer ?
#
loop_
_entity_poly.entity_id
_entity_poly.type
_entity_poly.pdbx_seq_one_letter_code
_entity_poly.pdbx_strand_id
1 'polypeptide(L)' 'MLSYAAIGIALVFIASVISWFIVKRNATQQPKQVKIILFGLYFWGLIFLQLAICAVAYYLNK' A
#
# COMPACT_ATOMS: atom_id res chain seq x y z
N MET A 1 -15.78 9.63 16.91
CA MET A 1 -15.73 8.19 16.54
C MET A 1 -15.11 8.08 15.16
N LEU A 2 -13.83 7.73 15.05
CA LEU A 2 -13.23 7.43 13.74
C LEU A 2 -13.67 6.00 13.39
N SER A 3 -14.63 5.85 12.46
CA SER A 3 -15.10 4.53 12.04
C SER A 3 -13.94 3.71 11.47
N TYR A 4 -13.96 2.38 11.69
CA TYR A 4 -12.99 1.46 11.08
C TYR A 4 -12.89 1.61 9.55
N ALA A 5 -14.00 2.01 8.92
CA ALA A 5 -14.04 2.40 7.51
C ALA A 5 -13.08 3.57 7.18
N ALA A 6 -13.00 4.60 8.02
CA ALA A 6 -12.09 5.74 7.82
C ALA A 6 -10.62 5.33 7.95
N ILE A 7 -10.30 4.38 8.84
CA ILE A 7 -8.95 3.82 8.99
C ILE A 7 -8.57 3.04 7.72
N GLY A 8 -9.48 2.19 7.21
CA GLY A 8 -9.29 1.47 5.96
C GLY A 8 -9.07 2.40 4.77
N ILE A 9 -9.85 3.48 4.66
CA ILE A 9 -9.72 4.47 3.59
C ILE A 9 -8.35 5.18 3.68
N ALA A 10 -7.91 5.57 4.88
CA ALA A 10 -6.61 6.19 5.08
C ALA A 10 -5.46 5.26 4.67
N LEU A 11 -5.53 3.97 5.04
CA LEU A 11 -4.54 2.96 4.65
C LEU A 11 -4.45 2.81 3.13
N VAL A 12 -5.60 2.71 2.44
CA VAL A 12 -5.64 2.61 0.97
C VAL A 12 -5.09 3.87 0.31
N PHE A 13 -5.41 5.06 0.84
CA PHE A 13 -4.88 6.32 0.33
C PHE A 13 -3.36 6.38 0.43
N ILE A 14 -2.82 6.01 1.60
CA ILE A 14 -1.38 6.00 1.85
C ILE A 14 -0.68 4.97 0.96
N ALA A 15 -1.23 3.75 0.84
CA ALA A 15 -0.69 2.70 -0.03
C ALA A 15 -0.68 3.12 -1.51
N SER A 16 -1.73 3.80 -1.97
CA SER A 16 -1.83 4.33 -3.34
C SER A 16 -0.79 5.42 -3.62
N VAL A 17 -0.65 6.39 -2.71
CA VAL A 17 0.31 7.50 -2.84
C VAL A 17 1.76 6.97 -2.81
N ILE A 18 2.08 6.06 -1.90
CA ILE A 18 3.42 5.47 -1.77
C ILE A 18 3.74 4.60 -3.00
N SER A 19 2.81 3.75 -3.44
CA SER A 19 2.99 2.92 -4.64
C SER A 19 3.21 3.76 -5.88
N TRP A 20 2.42 4.83 -6.05
CA TRP A 20 2.57 5.76 -7.16
C TRP A 20 3.90 6.49 -7.13
N PHE A 21 4.35 6.93 -5.95
CA PHE A 21 5.63 7.61 -5.78
C PHE A 21 6.83 6.69 -6.06
N ILE A 22 6.80 5.45 -5.57
CA ILE A 22 7.84 4.43 -5.82
C ILE A 22 7.91 4.09 -7.30
N VAL A 23 6.77 3.89 -7.96
CA VAL A 23 6.72 3.59 -9.39
C VAL A 23 7.18 4.79 -10.22
N LYS A 24 6.80 6.02 -9.86
CA LYS A 24 7.29 7.23 -10.53
C LYS A 24 8.80 7.37 -10.41
N ARG A 25 9.38 7.07 -9.24
CA ARG A 25 10.83 7.21 -8.98
C ARG A 25 11.67 6.14 -9.67
N ASN A 26 11.18 4.90 -9.77
CA ASN A 26 11.91 3.78 -10.39
C ASN A 26 11.63 3.58 -11.89
N ALA A 27 10.68 4.32 -12.47
CA ALA A 27 10.25 4.13 -13.87
C ALA A 27 11.12 4.83 -14.92
N THR A 28 12.26 5.42 -14.55
CA THR A 28 13.11 6.14 -15.51
C THR A 28 13.71 5.22 -16.58
N GLN A 29 13.76 3.88 -16.38
CA GLN A 29 14.47 2.96 -17.29
C GLN A 29 13.74 1.64 -17.66
N GLN A 30 12.45 1.44 -17.34
CA GLN A 30 11.77 0.16 -17.56
C GLN A 30 10.58 0.22 -18.55
N PRO A 31 10.34 -0.83 -19.36
CA PRO A 31 9.23 -0.90 -20.32
C PRO A 31 7.85 -0.81 -19.65
N LYS A 32 6.88 -0.17 -20.34
CA LYS A 32 5.54 0.19 -19.80
C LYS A 32 4.76 -0.98 -19.17
N GLN A 33 4.93 -2.21 -19.65
CA GLN A 33 4.23 -3.39 -19.13
C GLN A 33 4.75 -3.81 -17.75
N VAL A 34 6.08 -3.84 -17.56
CA VAL A 34 6.71 -4.17 -16.27
C VAL A 34 6.32 -3.14 -15.22
N LYS A 35 6.18 -1.86 -15.61
CA LYS A 35 5.75 -0.77 -14.73
C LYS A 35 4.35 -0.99 -14.13
N ILE A 36 3.40 -1.52 -14.91
CA ILE A 36 2.03 -1.78 -14.43
C ILE A 36 2.02 -2.97 -13.46
N ILE A 37 2.79 -4.02 -13.77
CA ILE A 37 2.90 -5.20 -12.91
C ILE A 37 3.59 -4.83 -11.60
N LEU A 38 4.67 -4.04 -11.65
CA LEU A 38 5.34 -3.53 -10.46
C LEU A 38 4.40 -2.66 -9.63
N PHE A 39 3.59 -1.80 -10.26
CA PHE A 39 2.61 -0.98 -9.56
C PHE A 39 1.57 -1.84 -8.84
N GLY A 40 1.01 -2.83 -9.52
CA GLY A 40 0.08 -3.79 -8.91
C GLY A 40 0.72 -4.54 -7.74
N LEU A 41 1.96 -5.02 -7.92
CA LEU A 41 2.70 -5.75 -6.89
C LEU A 41 3.04 -4.89 -5.67
N TYR A 42 3.50 -3.65 -5.87
CA TYR A 42 3.79 -2.72 -4.78
C TYR A 42 2.51 -2.29 -4.06
N PHE A 43 1.43 -2.00 -4.80
CA PHE A 43 0.14 -1.65 -4.23
C PHE A 43 -0.43 -2.77 -3.38
N TRP A 44 -0.43 -3.99 -3.92
CA TRP A 44 -0.92 -5.17 -3.22
C TRP A 44 -0.03 -5.52 -2.02
N GLY A 45 1.29 -5.43 -2.18
CA GLY A 45 2.26 -5.67 -1.11
C GLY A 45 2.14 -4.67 0.04
N LEU A 46 1.95 -3.38 -0.25
CA LEU A 46 1.73 -2.34 0.76
C LEU A 46 0.43 -2.55 1.52
N ILE A 47 -0.66 -2.90 0.82
CA ILE A 47 -1.94 -3.22 1.46
C ILE A 47 -1.79 -4.43 2.39
N PHE A 48 -1.15 -5.50 1.92
CA PHE A 48 -0.89 -6.68 2.74
C PHE A 48 -0.02 -6.36 3.95
N LEU A 49 1.02 -5.55 3.77
CA LEU A 49 1.90 -5.12 4.86
C LEU A 49 1.14 -4.30 5.90
N GLN A 50 0.26 -3.39 5.47
CA GLN A 50 -0.56 -2.61 6.39
C GLN A 50 -1.60 -3.44 7.13
N LEU A 51 -2.22 -4.41 6.46
CA LEU A 51 -3.10 -5.39 7.13
C LEU A 51 -2.32 -6.22 8.16
N ALA A 52 -1.11 -6.66 7.82
CA ALA A 52 -0.26 -7.41 8.74
C ALA A 52 0.11 -6.56 9.97
N ILE A 53 0.49 -5.30 9.78
CA ILE A 53 0.78 -4.37 10.89
C ILE A 53 -0.46 -4.16 11.76
N CYS A 54 -1.64 -3.96 11.15
CA CYS A 54 -2.89 -3.83 11.91
C CYS A 54 -3.22 -5.11 12.70
N ALA A 55 -3.02 -6.29 12.12
CA ALA A 55 -3.25 -7.56 12.78
C ALA A 55 -2.28 -7.77 13.96
N VAL A 56 -1.00 -7.45 13.78
CA VAL A 56 0.02 -7.50 14.84
C VAL A 56 -0.29 -6.47 15.94
N ALA A 57 -0.68 -5.25 15.57
CA ALA A 57 -1.07 -4.22 16.53
C ALA A 57 -2.30 -4.64 17.34
N TYR A 58 -3.29 -5.26 16.70
CA TYR A 58 -4.46 -5.82 17.38
C TYR A 58 -4.07 -6.95 18.35
N TYR A 59 -3.16 -7.83 17.92
CA TYR A 59 -2.66 -8.93 18.76
C TYR A 59 -1.84 -8.42 19.96
N LEU A 60 -1.00 -7.39 19.78
CA LEU A 60 -0.23 -6.77 20.88
C LEU A 60 -1.06 -5.89 21.81
N ASN A 61 -2.18 -5.34 21.33
CA ASN A 61 -3.12 -4.59 22.15
C ASN A 61 -4.04 -5.52 22.97
N LYS A 62 -4.10 -6.79 22.59
CA LYS A 62 -4.81 -7.84 23.31
C LYS A 62 -3.96 -8.40 24.44
#